data_AF-A0A9W4UGD3-F1
#
_entry.id   AF-A0A9W4UGD3-F1
#
_cell.length_a   1.000
_cell.length_b   1.000
_cell.length_c   1.000
_cell.angle_alpha   90.00
_cell.angle_beta   90.00
_cell.angle_gamma   90.00
#
_symmetry.space_group_name_H-M   'P 1'
#
loop_
_entity.id
_entity.type
_entity.pdbx_description
1 polymer ?
#
loop_
_entity_poly.entity_id
_entity_poly.type
_entity_poly.pdbx_seq_one_letter_code
_entity_poly.pdbx_strand_id
1 'polypeptide(L)'
;MHTTLVLLLQKPTPVPLRLTPTPAVSRTCSGTGDSHYINRESIIKVIDGFCDEAAEQGTLDKDSGSIARTYNKDTPEEVNISMDYSPGLDWHPMKDKCVEQMMIVTDNCDTFSNHWKGGGSRKDTDVTYRWSPAKSRSVPVEQATVWGGCDGTTGGSYTIWGAHWATDDHGNELINNIKGKGISPTRWEFHYGGGDDHREWTAKFQTIIHAWPQVEASMESVGGWGLDIGCHIH
;
A
#
# COMPACT_ATOMS: atom_id res chain seq x y z
N MET A 1 53.36 -12.11 76.45
CA MET A 1 52.58 -11.37 75.44
C MET A 1 52.40 -12.28 74.24
N HIS A 2 51.20 -12.82 74.04
CA HIS A 2 50.85 -13.67 72.89
C HIS A 2 49.97 -12.82 71.97
N THR A 3 50.36 -12.65 70.71
CA THR A 3 49.60 -11.92 69.70
C THR A 3 49.12 -12.92 68.65
N THR A 4 47.81 -13.16 68.64
CA THR A 4 47.12 -14.02 67.67
C THR A 4 46.91 -13.25 66.37
N LEU A 5 47.39 -13.80 65.24
CA LEU A 5 47.15 -13.27 63.90
C LEU A 5 45.90 -13.94 63.32
N VAL A 6 44.85 -13.15 63.05
CA VAL A 6 43.62 -13.61 62.41
C VAL A 6 43.73 -13.37 60.90
N LEU A 7 43.77 -14.43 60.09
CA LEU A 7 43.65 -14.35 58.64
C LEU A 7 42.15 -14.23 58.26
N LEU A 8 41.77 -13.12 57.63
CA LEU A 8 40.46 -12.94 57.01
C LEU A 8 40.49 -13.45 55.56
N LEU A 9 39.78 -14.53 55.29
CA LEU A 9 39.47 -15.02 53.93
C LEU A 9 38.46 -14.09 53.25
N GLN A 10 38.86 -13.41 52.18
CA GLN A 10 37.96 -12.63 51.33
C GLN A 10 37.18 -13.55 50.39
N LYS A 11 35.85 -13.39 50.38
CA LYS A 11 34.90 -14.11 49.54
C LYS A 11 34.97 -13.56 48.09
N PRO A 12 35.04 -14.41 47.05
CA PRO A 12 35.09 -13.92 45.67
C PRO A 12 33.77 -13.26 45.27
N THR A 13 33.86 -12.04 44.74
CA THR A 13 32.74 -11.25 44.25
C THR A 13 32.20 -11.84 42.94
N PRO A 14 30.88 -12.04 42.78
CA PRO A 14 30.30 -12.52 41.53
C PRO A 14 30.48 -11.48 40.42
N VAL A 15 31.03 -11.92 39.28
CA VAL A 15 31.17 -11.11 38.06
C VAL A 15 29.78 -10.86 37.47
N PRO A 16 29.38 -9.61 37.20
CA PRO A 16 28.10 -9.33 36.56
C PRO A 16 28.08 -9.87 35.12
N LEU A 17 27.07 -10.67 34.79
CA LEU A 17 26.76 -11.06 33.42
C LEU A 17 26.43 -9.80 32.61
N ARG A 18 27.31 -9.44 31.65
CA ARG A 18 27.01 -8.43 30.62
C ARG A 18 25.91 -8.98 29.71
N LEU A 19 24.69 -8.47 29.86
CA LEU A 19 23.65 -8.63 28.85
C LEU A 19 24.09 -7.87 27.59
N THR A 20 24.36 -8.58 26.50
CA THR A 20 24.54 -7.97 25.19
C THR A 20 23.25 -7.25 24.78
N PRO A 21 23.31 -5.99 24.31
CA PRO A 21 22.13 -5.28 23.84
C PRO A 21 21.51 -6.06 22.67
N THR A 22 20.22 -6.40 22.76
CA THR A 22 19.44 -6.86 21.61
C THR A 22 19.60 -5.82 20.49
N PRO A 23 19.94 -6.22 19.24
CA PRO A 23 19.98 -5.29 18.13
C PRO A 23 18.68 -4.49 18.07
N ALA A 24 18.79 -3.16 18.11
CA ALA A 24 17.62 -2.29 18.10
C ALA A 24 16.90 -2.43 16.75
N VAL A 25 15.69 -2.97 16.78
CA VAL A 25 14.78 -2.96 15.62
C VAL A 25 14.39 -1.52 15.34
N SER A 26 14.92 -0.94 14.27
CA SER A 26 14.61 0.43 13.87
C SER A 26 13.51 0.46 12.81
N ARG A 27 12.55 1.36 12.99
CA ARG A 27 11.48 1.66 12.02
C ARG A 27 11.54 3.14 11.67
N THR A 28 11.39 3.45 10.38
CA THR A 28 11.26 4.81 9.87
C THR A 28 9.95 4.91 9.11
N CYS A 29 9.15 5.95 9.37
CA CYS A 29 7.89 6.20 8.68
C CYS A 29 8.10 7.34 7.69
N SER A 30 7.63 7.18 6.45
CA SER A 30 7.75 8.23 5.42
C SER A 30 6.81 9.39 5.68
N GLY A 31 5.67 9.15 6.35
CA GLY A 31 4.60 10.13 6.43
C GLY A 31 3.81 10.21 5.13
N THR A 32 2.70 10.95 5.17
CA THR A 32 1.82 11.24 4.01
C THR A 32 1.85 12.71 3.57
N GLY A 33 2.68 13.54 4.22
CA GLY A 33 2.63 15.00 4.11
C GLY A 33 2.92 15.54 2.70
N ASP A 34 3.69 14.81 1.89
CA ASP A 34 4.03 15.20 0.52
C ASP A 34 3.03 14.65 -0.52
N SER A 35 1.79 14.38 -0.10
CA SER A 35 0.73 13.77 -0.93
C SER A 35 1.10 12.39 -1.53
N HIS A 36 2.13 11.75 -1.00
CA HIS A 36 2.50 10.38 -1.34
C HIS A 36 1.79 9.43 -0.39
N TYR A 37 0.66 8.90 -0.83
CA TYR A 37 -0.09 7.91 -0.09
C TYR A 37 -0.88 7.00 -1.02
N ILE A 38 -1.06 5.76 -0.58
CA ILE A 38 -1.85 4.74 -1.27
C ILE A 38 -2.85 4.12 -0.31
N ASN A 39 -3.83 3.41 -0.87
CA ASN A 39 -4.84 2.73 -0.08
C ASN A 39 -4.22 1.52 0.66
N ARG A 40 -4.56 1.37 1.94
CA ARG A 40 -4.07 0.28 2.81
C ARG A 40 -4.38 -1.10 2.23
N GLU A 41 -5.56 -1.29 1.66
CA GLU A 41 -5.96 -2.58 1.09
C GLU A 41 -5.16 -2.91 -0.18
N SER A 42 -4.84 -1.91 -1.00
CA SER A 42 -3.98 -2.07 -2.17
C SER A 42 -2.58 -2.55 -1.78
N ILE A 43 -1.95 -1.89 -0.80
CA ILE A 43 -0.58 -2.27 -0.39
C ILE A 43 -0.52 -3.63 0.30
N ILE A 44 -1.59 -4.07 0.99
CA ILE A 44 -1.65 -5.42 1.57
C ILE A 44 -1.54 -6.49 0.47
N LYS A 45 -2.26 -6.32 -0.64
CA LYS A 45 -2.21 -7.25 -1.78
C LYS A 45 -0.81 -7.25 -2.42
N VAL A 46 -0.21 -6.07 -2.57
CA VAL A 46 1.14 -5.94 -3.12
C VAL A 46 2.20 -6.58 -2.22
N ILE A 47 2.10 -6.39 -0.89
CA ILE A 47 3.01 -7.01 0.07
C ILE A 47 2.95 -8.54 -0.03
N ASP A 48 1.76 -9.13 -0.06
CA ASP A 48 1.62 -10.59 -0.16
C ASP A 48 2.26 -11.13 -1.44
N GLY A 49 1.96 -10.51 -2.59
CA GLY A 49 2.53 -10.90 -3.89
C GLY A 49 4.04 -10.74 -3.96
N PHE A 50 4.56 -9.60 -3.51
CA PHE A 50 6.00 -9.36 -3.47
C PHE A 50 6.74 -10.37 -2.57
N CYS A 51 6.19 -10.66 -1.38
CA CYS A 51 6.81 -11.59 -0.46
C CYS A 51 6.77 -13.04 -0.96
N ASP A 52 5.75 -13.41 -1.73
CA ASP A 52 5.66 -14.69 -2.44
C ASP A 52 6.75 -14.80 -3.52
N GLU A 53 6.81 -13.81 -4.42
CA GLU A 53 7.81 -13.74 -5.50
C GLU A 53 9.25 -13.74 -4.95
N ALA A 54 9.50 -12.99 -3.88
CA ALA A 54 10.83 -12.91 -3.29
C ALA A 54 11.25 -14.22 -2.61
N ALA A 55 10.32 -14.94 -1.98
CA ALA A 55 10.57 -16.26 -1.42
C ALA A 55 10.85 -17.29 -2.52
N GLU A 56 10.14 -17.23 -3.64
CA GLU A 56 10.39 -18.08 -4.80
C GLU A 56 11.75 -17.77 -5.46
N GLN A 57 12.09 -16.49 -5.60
CA GLN A 57 13.38 -16.06 -6.16
C GLN A 57 14.56 -16.50 -5.29
N GLY A 58 14.43 -16.43 -3.96
CA GLY A 58 15.41 -16.91 -2.98
C GLY A 58 16.71 -16.10 -2.86
N THR A 59 17.10 -15.33 -3.87
CA THR A 59 18.36 -14.55 -3.90
C THR A 59 18.13 -13.10 -4.33
N LEU A 60 19.15 -12.24 -4.16
CA LEU A 60 19.13 -10.85 -4.62
C LEU A 60 18.86 -10.74 -6.13
N ASP A 61 18.34 -9.60 -6.57
CA ASP A 61 18.34 -9.26 -7.98
C ASP A 61 19.79 -9.21 -8.50
N LYS A 62 19.97 -9.53 -9.78
CA LYS A 62 21.30 -9.58 -10.39
C LYS A 62 22.04 -8.24 -10.20
N ASP A 63 23.29 -8.34 -9.72
CA ASP A 63 24.18 -7.20 -9.48
C ASP A 63 23.57 -6.13 -8.53
N SER A 64 22.67 -6.54 -7.62
CA SER A 64 21.96 -5.67 -6.68
C SER A 64 22.27 -6.00 -5.22
N GLY A 65 21.96 -5.05 -4.32
CA GLY A 65 21.88 -5.24 -2.87
C GLY A 65 20.43 -5.39 -2.37
N SER A 66 19.48 -5.64 -3.27
CA SER A 66 18.08 -5.84 -2.93
C SER A 66 17.36 -6.83 -3.85
N ILE A 67 16.22 -7.32 -3.37
CA ILE A 67 15.10 -7.76 -4.21
C ILE A 67 14.12 -6.58 -4.26
N ALA A 68 13.92 -6.00 -5.44
CA ALA A 68 13.11 -4.80 -5.59
C ALA A 68 12.14 -4.90 -6.76
N ARG A 69 10.93 -4.37 -6.56
CA ARG A 69 9.86 -4.35 -7.55
C ARG A 69 9.11 -3.03 -7.53
N THR A 70 8.44 -2.76 -8.65
CA THR A 70 7.44 -1.70 -8.77
C THR A 70 6.13 -2.33 -9.25
N TYR A 71 5.08 -2.19 -8.45
CA TYR A 71 3.74 -2.67 -8.77
C TYR A 71 2.82 -1.51 -9.15
N ASN A 72 1.72 -1.83 -9.82
CA ASN A 72 0.66 -0.87 -10.17
C ASN A 72 1.21 0.32 -10.97
N LYS A 73 2.12 0.04 -11.91
CA LYS A 73 2.74 1.06 -12.75
C LYS A 73 1.71 1.88 -13.48
N ASP A 74 1.98 3.17 -13.60
CA ASP A 74 1.13 4.12 -14.32
C ASP A 74 -0.23 4.39 -13.65
N THR A 75 -0.40 4.00 -12.37
CA THR A 75 -1.63 4.25 -11.60
C THR A 75 -1.38 5.13 -10.35
N PRO A 76 -2.42 5.68 -9.71
CA PRO A 76 -2.32 6.36 -8.41
C PRO A 76 -1.87 5.46 -7.25
N GLU A 77 -1.91 4.14 -7.40
CA GLU A 77 -1.48 3.15 -6.41
C GLU A 77 -0.06 2.60 -6.71
N GLU A 78 0.68 3.24 -7.64
CA GLU A 78 2.03 2.81 -7.99
C GLU A 78 2.93 2.80 -6.75
N VAL A 79 3.61 1.67 -6.52
CA VAL A 79 4.40 1.45 -5.30
C VAL A 79 5.74 0.82 -5.62
N ASN A 80 6.79 1.34 -4.98
CA ASN A 80 8.10 0.72 -4.93
C ASN A 80 8.24 -0.07 -3.64
N ILE A 81 8.67 -1.33 -3.74
CA ILE A 81 8.80 -2.25 -2.61
C ILE A 81 10.13 -3.00 -2.71
N SER A 82 10.82 -3.19 -1.60
CA SER A 82 12.08 -3.92 -1.58
C SER A 82 12.43 -4.59 -0.25
N MET A 83 13.30 -5.59 -0.36
CA MET A 83 14.11 -6.13 0.73
C MET A 83 15.58 -5.92 0.40
N ASP A 84 16.25 -5.12 1.22
CA ASP A 84 17.68 -4.81 1.04
C ASP A 84 18.52 -5.62 2.03
N TYR A 85 19.55 -6.30 1.54
CA TYR A 85 20.51 -7.06 2.34
C TYR A 85 21.84 -7.24 1.61
N SER A 86 22.93 -7.43 2.36
CA SER A 86 24.28 -7.52 1.80
C SER A 86 24.45 -8.76 0.89
N PRO A 87 25.07 -8.61 -0.28
CA PRO A 87 25.47 -9.76 -1.09
C PRO A 87 26.34 -10.75 -0.32
N GLY A 88 26.04 -12.04 -0.44
CA GLY A 88 26.76 -13.12 0.25
C GLY A 88 26.32 -13.37 1.70
N LEU A 89 25.30 -12.67 2.20
CA LEU A 89 24.65 -13.01 3.46
C LEU A 89 24.02 -14.42 3.34
N ASP A 90 24.31 -15.31 4.30
CA ASP A 90 23.66 -16.62 4.41
C ASP A 90 22.24 -16.44 4.96
N TRP A 91 21.36 -15.94 4.10
CA TRP A 91 19.98 -15.60 4.42
C TRP A 91 19.10 -15.80 3.18
N HIS A 92 17.88 -16.26 3.41
CA HIS A 92 16.89 -16.49 2.37
C HIS A 92 15.57 -15.79 2.74
N PRO A 93 14.90 -15.14 1.77
CA PRO A 93 13.59 -14.57 1.99
C PRO A 93 12.58 -15.64 2.43
N MET A 94 11.84 -15.34 3.50
CA MET A 94 10.71 -16.15 3.95
C MET A 94 9.45 -15.32 3.82
N LYS A 95 8.43 -15.85 3.12
CA LYS A 95 7.16 -15.15 2.86
C LYS A 95 6.56 -14.58 4.15
N ASP A 96 6.32 -15.43 5.15
CA ASP A 96 5.65 -15.02 6.39
C ASP A 96 6.41 -13.91 7.12
N LYS A 97 7.75 -14.01 7.15
CA LYS A 97 8.60 -13.00 7.79
C LYS A 97 8.56 -11.68 7.01
N CYS A 98 8.63 -11.74 5.69
CA CYS A 98 8.52 -10.58 4.81
C CYS A 98 7.18 -9.86 5.02
N VAL A 99 6.07 -10.60 4.97
CA VAL A 99 4.72 -10.06 5.19
C VAL A 99 4.63 -9.44 6.58
N GLU A 100 5.06 -10.14 7.63
CA GLU A 100 5.06 -9.63 9.00
C GLU A 100 5.81 -8.30 9.10
N GLN A 101 7.06 -8.23 8.62
CA GLN A 101 7.88 -7.03 8.77
C GLN A 101 7.31 -5.83 7.98
N MET A 102 6.76 -6.06 6.79
CA MET A 102 6.16 -5.01 5.98
C MET A 102 4.81 -4.55 6.53
N MET A 103 3.98 -5.46 7.05
CA MET A 103 2.73 -5.11 7.72
C MET A 103 2.96 -4.30 8.99
N ILE A 104 4.04 -4.57 9.73
CA ILE A 104 4.43 -3.73 10.87
C ILE A 104 4.72 -2.29 10.43
N VAL A 105 5.31 -2.07 9.25
CA VAL A 105 5.50 -0.72 8.69
C VAL A 105 4.15 -0.11 8.32
N THR A 106 3.32 -0.85 7.58
CA THR A 106 2.00 -0.39 7.12
C THR A 106 1.07 0.02 8.26
N ASP A 107 1.02 -0.75 9.35
CA ASP A 107 0.03 -0.54 10.41
C ASP A 107 0.51 0.39 11.53
N ASN A 108 1.82 0.51 11.74
CA ASN A 108 2.37 1.33 12.80
C ASN A 108 2.99 2.65 12.31
N CYS A 109 2.93 2.91 11.01
CA CYS A 109 3.13 4.24 10.42
C CYS A 109 1.77 4.84 10.04
N ASP A 110 1.73 6.17 9.94
CA ASP A 110 0.57 6.93 9.46
C ASP A 110 -0.74 6.57 10.19
N THR A 111 -0.67 6.50 11.53
CA THR A 111 -1.77 6.02 12.38
C THR A 111 -2.94 6.99 12.51
N PHE A 112 -2.83 8.18 11.92
CA PHE A 112 -3.94 9.15 11.85
C PHE A 112 -5.00 8.74 10.81
N SER A 113 -4.67 7.81 9.90
CA SER A 113 -5.59 7.21 8.94
C SER A 113 -5.49 5.69 8.93
N ASN A 114 -6.65 5.03 8.96
CA ASN A 114 -6.73 3.58 8.76
C ASN A 114 -6.76 3.19 7.27
N HIS A 115 -6.95 4.17 6.38
CA HIS A 115 -7.14 3.96 4.95
C HIS A 115 -5.92 4.33 4.12
N TRP A 116 -5.24 5.43 4.48
CA TRP A 116 -4.17 6.01 3.67
C TRP A 116 -2.82 5.78 4.32
N LYS A 117 -1.86 5.29 3.53
CA LYS A 117 -0.52 4.91 4.01
C LYS A 117 0.56 5.50 3.12
N GLY A 118 1.58 6.12 3.72
CA GLY A 118 2.74 6.70 3.05
C GLY A 118 3.98 5.79 3.07
N GLY A 119 3.92 4.70 3.82
CA GLY A 119 4.94 3.66 3.85
C GLY A 119 6.11 3.98 4.78
N GLY A 120 7.27 3.42 4.47
CA GLY A 120 8.44 3.53 5.32
C GLY A 120 9.35 2.33 5.21
N SER A 121 10.15 2.13 6.25
CA SER A 121 11.09 1.02 6.34
C SER A 121 11.19 0.46 7.75
N ARG A 122 11.61 -0.81 7.82
CA ARG A 122 11.93 -1.50 9.05
C ARG A 122 13.15 -2.37 8.84
N LYS A 123 14.11 -2.25 9.75
CA LYS A 123 15.29 -3.10 9.78
C LYS A 123 15.09 -4.23 10.79
N ASP A 124 15.27 -5.46 10.34
CA ASP A 124 15.33 -6.65 11.18
C ASP A 124 16.67 -7.35 10.97
N THR A 125 17.53 -7.28 11.98
CA THR A 125 18.93 -7.73 11.91
C THR A 125 19.69 -7.10 10.74
N ASP A 126 19.97 -7.86 9.67
CA ASP A 126 20.76 -7.43 8.51
C ASP A 126 19.90 -7.14 7.27
N VAL A 127 18.57 -7.26 7.39
CA VAL A 127 17.62 -7.07 6.28
C VAL A 127 16.76 -5.84 6.54
N THR A 128 16.60 -5.00 5.51
CA THR A 128 15.70 -3.84 5.55
C THR A 128 14.52 -4.07 4.62
N TYR A 129 13.32 -4.05 5.19
CA TYR A 129 12.06 -4.16 4.48
C TYR A 129 11.52 -2.74 4.28
N ARG A 130 11.21 -2.35 3.04
CA ARG A 130 10.68 -1.01 2.78
C ARG A 130 9.71 -0.98 1.63
N TRP A 131 8.80 -0.03 1.70
CA TRP A 131 7.93 0.30 0.59
C TRP A 131 7.54 1.79 0.65
N SER A 132 7.22 2.36 -0.50
CA SER A 132 6.78 3.76 -0.62
C SER A 132 5.91 3.94 -1.85
N PRO A 133 4.86 4.78 -1.80
CA PRO A 133 4.18 5.28 -2.99
C PRO A 133 5.19 5.88 -3.97
N ALA A 134 5.07 5.57 -5.25
CA ALA A 134 5.94 6.11 -6.30
C ALA A 134 5.44 7.46 -6.83
N LYS A 135 4.16 7.78 -6.62
CA LYS A 135 3.51 8.99 -7.13
C LYS A 135 2.87 9.79 -6.02
N SER A 136 2.93 11.10 -6.16
CA SER A 136 2.09 12.03 -5.41
C SER A 136 0.68 12.05 -6.00
N ARG A 137 -0.32 12.10 -5.14
CA ARG A 137 -1.70 12.43 -5.51
C ARG A 137 -1.90 13.94 -5.64
N SER A 138 -3.02 14.32 -6.24
CA SER A 138 -3.40 15.71 -6.53
C SER A 138 -3.71 16.54 -5.28
N VAL A 139 -4.06 15.89 -4.17
CA VAL A 139 -4.42 16.51 -2.90
C VAL A 139 -3.71 15.83 -1.74
N PRO A 140 -3.46 16.56 -0.62
CA PRO A 140 -2.91 15.96 0.59
C PRO A 140 -3.92 15.02 1.26
N VAL A 141 -3.43 14.14 2.14
CA VAL A 141 -4.24 13.05 2.74
C VAL A 141 -5.43 13.56 3.55
N GLU A 142 -5.31 14.76 4.15
CA GLU A 142 -6.37 15.37 4.95
C GLU A 142 -7.57 15.81 4.10
N GLN A 143 -7.37 15.93 2.79
CA GLN A 143 -8.40 16.27 1.80
C GLN A 143 -8.83 15.05 0.97
N ALA A 144 -8.20 13.89 1.17
CA ALA A 144 -8.45 12.67 0.42
C ALA A 144 -9.79 12.03 0.81
N THR A 145 -10.86 12.57 0.25
CA THR A 145 -12.23 12.06 0.37
C THR A 145 -12.60 11.35 -0.92
N VAL A 146 -13.19 10.16 -0.82
CA VAL A 146 -13.74 9.44 -1.98
C VAL A 146 -14.79 10.31 -2.64
N TRP A 147 -14.65 10.53 -3.95
CA TRP A 147 -15.65 11.24 -4.74
C TRP A 147 -15.67 10.74 -6.18
N GLY A 148 -16.71 11.12 -6.90
CA GLY A 148 -16.84 10.84 -8.32
C GLY A 148 -17.99 11.61 -8.94
N GLY A 149 -18.17 11.42 -10.23
CA GLY A 149 -19.25 12.01 -10.98
C GLY A 149 -19.62 11.18 -12.19
N CYS A 150 -20.82 11.44 -12.70
CA CYS A 150 -21.38 10.74 -13.84
C CYS A 150 -22.13 11.73 -14.73
N ASP A 151 -21.79 11.74 -16.01
CA ASP A 151 -22.56 12.37 -17.06
C ASP A 151 -23.11 11.29 -18.00
N GLY A 152 -24.37 11.44 -18.39
CA GLY A 152 -25.05 10.51 -19.27
C GLY A 152 -25.87 11.21 -20.35
N THR A 153 -26.33 10.43 -21.31
CA THR A 153 -27.28 10.87 -22.34
C THR A 153 -28.49 9.95 -22.33
N THR A 154 -29.64 10.46 -22.77
CA THR A 154 -30.84 9.61 -22.97
C THR A 154 -30.59 8.42 -23.94
N GLY A 155 -29.60 8.55 -24.84
CA GLY A 155 -29.16 7.50 -25.76
C GLY A 155 -28.20 6.45 -25.17
N GLY A 156 -27.90 6.48 -23.87
CA GLY A 156 -27.13 5.44 -23.19
C GLY A 156 -25.60 5.57 -23.32
N SER A 157 -25.08 6.74 -23.69
CA SER A 157 -23.64 7.04 -23.58
C SER A 157 -23.34 7.69 -22.22
N TYR A 158 -22.30 7.22 -21.55
CA TYR A 158 -21.90 7.65 -20.20
C TYR A 158 -20.41 8.00 -20.14
N THR A 159 -20.10 9.03 -19.36
CA THR A 159 -18.76 9.37 -18.88
C THR A 159 -18.80 9.40 -17.37
N ILE A 160 -17.96 8.60 -16.71
CA ILE A 160 -17.86 8.55 -15.25
C ILE A 160 -16.43 8.80 -14.82
N TRP A 161 -16.24 9.35 -13.63
CA TRP A 161 -14.91 9.64 -13.09
C TRP A 161 -14.90 9.51 -11.58
N GLY A 162 -13.70 9.42 -11.00
CA GLY A 162 -13.53 9.30 -9.57
C GLY A 162 -12.12 9.64 -9.10
N ALA A 163 -11.98 9.81 -7.80
CA ALA A 163 -10.68 9.93 -7.13
C ALA A 163 -10.75 9.28 -5.75
N HIS A 164 -9.60 8.80 -5.29
CA HIS A 164 -9.41 8.24 -3.95
C HIS A 164 -10.12 6.89 -3.72
N TRP A 165 -10.45 6.15 -4.78
CA TRP A 165 -10.98 4.78 -4.70
C TRP A 165 -10.62 3.93 -5.93
N ALA A 166 -10.39 2.63 -5.69
CA ALA A 166 -10.16 1.53 -6.64
C ALA A 166 -9.45 1.92 -7.95
N THR A 167 -8.12 2.08 -7.90
CA THR A 167 -7.37 2.62 -9.06
C THR A 167 -6.19 1.80 -9.53
N ASP A 168 -6.02 0.52 -9.21
CA ASP A 168 -4.90 -0.27 -9.74
C ASP A 168 -5.26 -1.29 -10.83
N ASP A 169 -6.54 -1.47 -11.15
CA ASP A 169 -7.02 -2.55 -12.01
C ASP A 169 -7.48 -2.09 -13.41
N HIS A 170 -7.23 -0.83 -13.77
CA HIS A 170 -7.65 -0.21 -15.04
C HIS A 170 -9.18 -0.25 -15.27
N GLY A 171 -9.97 -0.20 -14.21
CA GLY A 171 -11.43 -0.14 -14.25
C GLY A 171 -12.11 -1.50 -14.44
N ASN A 172 -11.40 -2.60 -14.23
CA ASN A 172 -11.91 -3.95 -14.41
C ASN A 172 -13.01 -4.31 -13.40
N GLU A 173 -12.83 -3.96 -12.13
CA GLU A 173 -13.83 -4.14 -11.08
C GLU A 173 -15.09 -3.34 -11.41
N LEU A 174 -14.92 -2.09 -11.85
CA LEU A 174 -16.02 -1.21 -12.22
C LEU A 174 -16.84 -1.75 -13.39
N ILE A 175 -16.20 -2.12 -14.50
CA ILE A 175 -16.93 -2.70 -15.64
C ILE A 175 -17.58 -4.04 -15.30
N ASN A 176 -16.95 -4.86 -14.45
CA ASN A 176 -17.53 -6.14 -14.02
C ASN A 176 -18.73 -5.94 -13.07
N ASN A 177 -18.67 -4.95 -12.17
CA ASN A 177 -19.80 -4.59 -11.31
C ASN A 177 -20.97 -4.08 -12.14
N ILE A 178 -20.70 -3.19 -13.10
CA ILE A 178 -21.69 -2.68 -14.06
C ILE A 178 -22.36 -3.83 -14.82
N LYS A 179 -21.57 -4.79 -15.33
CA LYS A 179 -22.09 -6.02 -15.97
C LYS A 179 -22.95 -6.85 -15.01
N GLY A 180 -22.51 -7.00 -13.78
CA GLY A 180 -23.23 -7.72 -12.73
C GLY A 180 -24.60 -7.12 -12.40
N LYS A 181 -24.81 -5.82 -12.66
CA LYS A 181 -26.11 -5.15 -12.51
C LYS A 181 -27.03 -5.27 -13.73
N GLY A 182 -26.71 -6.15 -14.67
CA GLY A 182 -27.59 -6.51 -15.79
C GLY A 182 -27.54 -5.55 -16.97
N ILE A 183 -26.53 -4.69 -17.04
CA ILE A 183 -26.27 -3.84 -18.22
C ILE A 183 -24.99 -4.28 -18.92
N SER A 184 -24.90 -4.11 -20.23
CA SER A 184 -23.74 -4.56 -21.01
C SER A 184 -23.01 -3.37 -21.62
N PRO A 185 -21.99 -2.82 -20.94
CA PRO A 185 -21.16 -1.77 -21.50
C PRO A 185 -20.47 -2.22 -22.79
N THR A 186 -20.47 -1.33 -23.76
CA THR A 186 -19.74 -1.42 -25.02
C THR A 186 -18.87 -0.18 -25.16
N ARG A 187 -17.81 -0.26 -25.98
CA ARG A 187 -16.85 0.85 -26.17
C ARG A 187 -16.27 1.36 -24.84
N TRP A 188 -15.92 0.43 -23.95
CA TRP A 188 -15.31 0.76 -22.67
C TRP A 188 -13.91 1.33 -22.89
N GLU A 189 -13.72 2.56 -22.43
CA GLU A 189 -12.44 3.27 -22.39
C GLU A 189 -12.20 3.71 -20.95
N PHE A 190 -11.00 3.45 -20.42
CA PHE A 190 -10.61 3.85 -19.07
C PHE A 190 -9.23 4.48 -19.12
N HIS A 191 -9.09 5.62 -18.45
CA HIS A 191 -7.83 6.37 -18.39
C HIS A 191 -7.57 6.87 -16.97
N TYR A 192 -6.33 6.74 -16.51
CA TYR A 192 -5.85 7.43 -15.32
C TYR A 192 -5.48 8.88 -15.64
N GLY A 193 -5.65 9.73 -14.64
CA GLY A 193 -5.40 11.16 -14.70
C GLY A 193 -6.35 11.94 -15.60
N GLY A 194 -6.04 13.23 -15.73
CA GLY A 194 -6.80 14.19 -16.53
C GLY A 194 -7.92 14.84 -15.73
N GLY A 195 -8.16 16.13 -15.93
CA GLY A 195 -9.19 16.91 -15.24
C GLY A 195 -8.60 17.93 -14.26
N ASP A 196 -9.04 19.19 -14.38
CA ASP A 196 -8.65 20.27 -13.46
C ASP A 196 -9.35 20.16 -12.08
N ASP A 197 -10.23 19.17 -11.93
CA ASP A 197 -11.04 18.89 -10.74
C ASP A 197 -10.44 17.82 -9.83
N HIS A 198 -9.17 17.47 -10.03
CA HIS A 198 -8.44 16.49 -9.23
C HIS A 198 -8.91 15.03 -9.36
N ARG A 199 -9.72 14.69 -10.38
CA ARG A 199 -10.10 13.29 -10.64
C ARG A 199 -8.84 12.45 -10.93
N GLU A 200 -8.82 11.22 -10.45
CA GLU A 200 -7.71 10.30 -10.65
C GLU A 200 -7.90 9.38 -11.85
N TRP A 201 -9.13 9.27 -12.35
CA TRP A 201 -9.46 8.50 -13.54
C TRP A 201 -10.77 8.95 -14.18
N THR A 202 -10.96 8.55 -15.44
CA THR A 202 -12.20 8.71 -16.20
C THR A 202 -12.47 7.46 -17.02
N ALA A 203 -13.73 7.02 -17.07
CA ALA A 203 -14.20 5.95 -17.94
C ALA A 203 -15.33 6.44 -18.84
N LYS A 204 -15.36 5.95 -20.08
CA LYS A 204 -16.40 6.23 -21.08
C LYS A 204 -16.93 4.92 -21.64
N PHE A 205 -18.23 4.84 -21.85
CA PHE A 205 -18.87 3.65 -22.43
C PHE A 205 -20.26 3.95 -22.97
N GLN A 206 -20.79 3.00 -23.74
CA GLN A 206 -22.16 2.97 -24.21
C GLN A 206 -22.89 1.76 -23.63
N THR A 207 -24.16 1.89 -23.32
CA THR A 207 -25.01 0.81 -22.80
C THR A 207 -26.46 1.03 -23.22
N ILE A 208 -27.40 0.27 -22.66
CA ILE A 208 -28.84 0.44 -22.89
C ILE A 208 -29.34 1.82 -22.42
N ILE A 209 -30.45 2.27 -22.99
CA ILE A 209 -31.12 3.49 -22.56
C ILE A 209 -31.53 3.40 -21.09
N HIS A 210 -31.52 4.54 -20.40
CA HIS A 210 -31.95 4.66 -19.00
C HIS A 210 -31.19 3.78 -17.98
N ALA A 211 -29.93 3.45 -18.25
CA ALA A 211 -29.08 2.64 -17.40
C ALA A 211 -28.42 3.39 -16.21
N TRP A 212 -28.73 4.67 -16.01
CA TRP A 212 -28.05 5.49 -15.00
C TRP A 212 -28.18 4.93 -13.58
N PRO A 213 -29.31 4.35 -13.12
CA PRO A 213 -29.39 3.83 -11.76
C PRO A 213 -28.39 2.68 -11.52
N GLN A 214 -28.14 1.86 -12.54
CA GLN A 214 -27.15 0.79 -12.47
C GLN A 214 -25.73 1.35 -12.49
N VAL A 215 -25.49 2.43 -13.23
CA VAL A 215 -24.17 3.10 -13.26
C VAL A 215 -23.87 3.73 -11.91
N GLU A 216 -24.79 4.53 -11.36
CA GLU A 216 -24.71 5.15 -10.03
C GLU A 216 -24.43 4.08 -8.96
N ALA A 217 -25.30 3.06 -8.88
CA ALA A 217 -25.16 2.00 -7.88
C ALA A 217 -23.88 1.15 -8.06
N SER A 218 -23.26 1.13 -9.25
CA SER A 218 -21.98 0.43 -9.47
C SER A 218 -20.83 1.27 -8.95
N MET A 219 -20.85 2.58 -9.22
CA MET A 219 -19.85 3.49 -8.69
C MET A 219 -19.89 3.54 -7.17
N GLU A 220 -21.06 3.63 -6.56
CA GLU A 220 -21.22 3.60 -5.09
C GLU A 220 -20.73 2.29 -4.48
N SER A 221 -21.00 1.16 -5.16
CA SER A 221 -20.57 -0.17 -4.70
C SER A 221 -19.05 -0.35 -4.73
N VAL A 222 -18.39 0.15 -5.78
CA VAL A 222 -16.94 -0.04 -5.97
C VAL A 222 -16.15 1.05 -5.23
N GLY A 223 -16.65 2.29 -5.23
CA GLY A 223 -16.02 3.39 -4.51
C GLY A 223 -16.14 3.25 -3.00
N GLY A 224 -17.26 2.69 -2.52
CA GLY A 224 -17.50 2.48 -1.10
C GLY A 224 -17.44 3.78 -0.30
N TRP A 225 -17.18 3.65 1.00
CA TRP A 225 -16.88 4.77 1.91
C TRP A 225 -17.91 5.91 1.92
N GLY A 226 -19.18 5.57 1.66
CA GLY A 226 -20.28 6.52 1.63
C GLY A 226 -20.32 7.40 0.38
N LEU A 227 -19.65 7.00 -0.70
CA LEU A 227 -19.80 7.62 -2.02
C LEU A 227 -21.28 7.61 -2.42
N ASP A 228 -21.77 8.75 -2.89
CA ASP A 228 -23.12 8.99 -3.40
C ASP A 228 -22.97 9.62 -4.78
N ILE A 229 -23.59 9.02 -5.81
CA ILE A 229 -23.44 9.45 -7.20
C ILE A 229 -24.80 9.75 -7.81
N GLY A 230 -24.94 10.96 -8.34
CA GLY A 230 -26.03 11.33 -9.25
C GLY A 230 -25.50 11.52 -10.66
N CYS A 231 -26.06 10.79 -11.63
CA CYS A 231 -25.77 11.00 -13.04
C CYS A 231 -26.52 12.22 -13.57
N HIS A 232 -25.80 13.17 -14.15
CA HIS A 232 -26.39 14.28 -14.88
C HIS A 232 -26.74 13.83 -16.31
N ILE A 233 -28.03 13.73 -16.63
CA ILE A 233 -28.52 13.26 -17.94
C ILE A 233 -28.85 14.42 -18.87
N HIS A 234 -28.22 14.43 -20.04
CA HIS A 234 -28.44 15.40 -21.13
C HIS A 234 -29.34 14.87 -22.25
#